data_AF-A0A264Y9M5-F1
#
_entry.id   AF-A0A264Y9M5-F1
#
_cell.length_a   1.000
_cell.length_b   1.000
_cell.length_c   1.000
_cell.angle_alpha   90.00
_cell.angle_beta   90.00
_cell.angle_gamma   90.00
#
_symmetry.space_group_name_H-M   'P 1'
#
loop_
_entity.id
_entity.type
_entity.pdbx_description
1 polymer ?
#
loop_
_entity_poly.entity_id
_entity_poly.type
_entity_poly.pdbx_seq_one_letter_code
_entity_poly.pdbx_strand_id
1 'polypeptide(L)'
;MPTRISYDGMSRLTAAGYLENGKLNNHFSTSYKYDIMGNILTLRREGLLDSGDYGTIDDLTYSYEGKQTRLTVQKNATTPQRYY
;
A
#
# COMPACT_ATOMS: atom_id res chain seq x y z
N MET A 1 -0.84 0.34 -20.34
CA MET A 1 -0.68 1.39 -19.32
C MET A 1 -1.78 2.42 -19.53
N PRO A 2 -2.77 2.46 -18.64
CA PRO A 2 -2.78 3.61 -17.74
C PRO A 2 -2.84 3.17 -16.28
N THR A 3 -2.17 3.90 -15.41
CA THR A 3 -2.30 3.82 -13.97
C THR A 3 -3.18 4.99 -13.54
N ARG A 4 -4.22 4.75 -12.74
CA ARG A 4 -4.96 5.87 -12.14
C ARG A 4 -4.20 6.33 -10.91
N ILE A 5 -3.65 7.54 -10.98
CA ILE A 5 -2.84 8.09 -9.90
C ILE A 5 -3.66 9.14 -9.13
N SER A 6 -3.57 9.13 -7.81
CA SER A 6 -4.20 10.10 -6.92
C SER A 6 -3.15 10.72 -6.02
N TYR A 7 -3.34 12.00 -5.70
CA TYR A 7 -2.45 12.78 -4.84
C TYR A 7 -3.25 13.46 -3.74
N ASP A 8 -2.59 13.81 -2.64
CA ASP A 8 -3.14 14.72 -1.63
C ASP A 8 -2.91 16.20 -1.98
N GLY A 9 -3.41 17.11 -1.15
CA GLY A 9 -3.25 18.56 -1.34
C GLY A 9 -1.81 19.07 -1.26
N MET A 10 -0.86 18.23 -0.84
CA MET A 10 0.58 18.53 -0.83
C MET A 10 1.31 17.90 -2.03
N SER A 11 0.55 17.40 -3.03
CA SER A 11 1.09 16.72 -4.22
C SER A 11 1.83 15.42 -3.93
N ARG A 12 1.49 14.72 -2.84
CA ARG A 12 2.07 13.40 -2.50
C ARG A 12 1.16 12.28 -2.98
N LEU A 13 1.75 11.20 -3.49
CA LEU A 13 1.04 10.04 -4.06
C LEU A 13 0.20 9.32 -3.00
N THR A 14 -1.12 9.33 -3.09
CA THR A 14 -2.00 8.62 -2.14
C THR A 14 -2.49 7.28 -2.65
N ALA A 15 -2.58 7.11 -3.97
CA ALA A 15 -2.93 5.85 -4.58
C ALA A 15 -2.43 5.75 -6.02
N ALA A 16 -2.05 4.54 -6.43
CA ALA A 16 -1.90 4.17 -7.82
C ALA A 16 -2.69 2.88 -8.07
N GLY A 17 -3.64 2.94 -9.00
CA GLY A 17 -4.45 1.79 -9.39
C GLY A 17 -4.01 1.23 -10.74
N TYR A 18 -4.17 -0.08 -10.91
CA TYR A 18 -3.96 -0.75 -12.19
C TYR A 18 -5.26 -0.70 -13.01
N LEU A 19 -5.14 -0.46 -14.32
CA LEU A 19 -6.27 -0.55 -15.24
C LEU A 19 -6.08 -1.79 -16.11
N GLU A 20 -6.99 -2.74 -15.97
CA GLU A 20 -7.05 -3.93 -16.81
C GLU A 20 -8.17 -3.72 -17.83
N ASN A 21 -7.82 -3.72 -19.12
CA ASN A 21 -8.76 -3.43 -20.21
C ASN A 21 -9.56 -2.12 -20.01
N GLY A 22 -8.92 -1.10 -19.45
CA GLY A 22 -9.54 0.22 -19.19
C GLY A 22 -10.47 0.27 -17.97
N LYS A 23 -10.60 -0.83 -17.21
CA LYS A 23 -11.36 -0.87 -15.95
C LYS A 23 -10.41 -0.90 -14.77
N LEU A 24 -10.78 -0.19 -13.71
CA LEU A 24 -10.00 -0.20 -12.46
C LEU A 24 -9.98 -1.60 -11.90
N ASN A 25 -8.77 -2.07 -11.62
CA ASN A 25 -8.53 -3.34 -10.98
C ASN A 25 -7.56 -3.14 -9.81
N ASN A 26 -7.83 -3.81 -8.70
CA ASN A 26 -7.02 -3.76 -7.49
C ASN A 26 -5.79 -4.70 -7.55
N HIS A 27 -5.65 -5.55 -8.56
CA HIS A 27 -4.59 -6.56 -8.69
C HIS A 27 -3.17 -6.08 -8.34
N PHE A 28 -2.82 -4.85 -8.73
CA PHE A 28 -1.51 -4.25 -8.47
C PHE A 28 -1.65 -2.83 -7.92
N SER A 29 -2.70 -2.60 -7.13
CA SER A 29 -2.94 -1.28 -6.56
C SER A 29 -2.02 -1.01 -5.37
N THR A 30 -1.63 0.25 -5.21
CA THR A 30 -0.85 0.72 -4.07
C THR A 30 -1.56 1.91 -3.43
N SER A 31 -1.56 1.98 -2.11
CA SER A 31 -2.09 3.13 -1.38
C SER A 31 -1.17 3.55 -0.23
N TYR A 32 -1.17 4.86 0.01
CA TYR A 32 -0.24 5.52 0.92
C TYR A 32 -0.99 6.56 1.76
N LYS A 33 -0.57 6.70 3.02
CA LYS A 33 -0.93 7.83 3.87
C LYS A 33 0.32 8.46 4.42
N TYR A 34 0.27 9.76 4.66
CA TYR A 34 1.39 10.52 5.19
C TYR A 34 0.98 11.33 6.41
N ASP A 35 1.93 11.62 7.28
CA ASP A 35 1.78 12.68 8.27
C ASP A 35 1.95 14.07 7.61
N ILE A 36 1.80 15.14 8.39
CA ILE A 36 1.96 16.52 7.91
C ILE A 36 3.41 16.84 7.52
N MET A 37 4.39 16.08 8.00
CA MET A 37 5.81 16.26 7.73
C MET A 37 6.28 15.51 6.47
N GLY A 38 5.43 14.65 5.90
CA GLY A 38 5.75 13.86 4.69
C GLY A 38 6.24 12.44 4.97
N ASN A 39 6.22 11.96 6.21
CA ASN A 39 6.56 10.58 6.51
C ASN A 39 5.37 9.66 6.19
N ILE A 40 5.64 8.48 5.64
CA ILE A 40 4.60 7.49 5.31
C ILE A 40 4.05 6.88 6.59
N LEU A 41 2.75 6.99 6.86
CA LEU A 41 2.07 6.35 7.99
C LEU A 41 1.56 4.95 7.64
N THR A 42 1.10 4.75 6.42
CA THR A 42 0.61 3.43 5.97
C THR A 42 1.05 3.17 4.54
N LEU A 43 1.45 1.94 4.25
CA LEU A 43 1.69 1.41 2.92
C LEU A 43 0.86 0.15 2.74
N ARG A 44 0.03 0.14 1.70
CA ARG A 44 -0.66 -1.08 1.29
C ARG A 44 -0.40 -1.37 -0.18
N ARG A 45 -0.02 -2.61 -0.48
CA ARG A 45 0.21 -3.09 -1.84
C ARG A 45 -0.58 -4.36 -2.06
N GLU A 46 -1.31 -4.37 -3.16
CA GLU A 46 -1.96 -5.56 -3.69
C GLU A 46 -1.06 -6.16 -4.78
N GLY A 47 -1.09 -7.48 -4.92
CA GLY A 47 -0.27 -8.21 -5.86
C GLY A 47 -0.77 -9.64 -6.06
N LEU A 48 -0.07 -10.39 -6.89
CA LEU A 48 -0.32 -11.82 -7.05
C LEU A 48 0.22 -12.57 -5.83
N LEU A 49 -0.63 -13.39 -5.20
CA LEU A 49 -0.27 -14.28 -4.11
C LEU A 49 0.26 -15.60 -4.66
N ASP A 50 0.94 -16.35 -3.81
CA ASP A 50 1.42 -17.71 -4.15
C ASP A 50 0.29 -18.68 -4.55
N SER A 51 -0.97 -18.39 -4.14
CA SER A 51 -2.15 -19.16 -4.56
C SER A 51 -2.55 -18.93 -6.02
N GLY A 52 -1.98 -17.93 -6.68
CA GLY A 52 -2.41 -17.47 -8.01
C GLY A 52 -3.56 -16.46 -7.98
N ASP A 53 -4.10 -16.14 -6.80
CA ASP A 53 -5.10 -15.10 -6.62
C ASP A 53 -4.46 -13.73 -6.37
N TYR A 54 -5.19 -12.67 -6.68
CA TYR A 54 -4.77 -11.31 -6.33
C TYR A 54 -5.22 -10.93 -4.93
N GLY A 55 -4.31 -10.36 -4.15
CA GLY A 55 -4.59 -9.90 -2.80
C GLY A 55 -3.43 -9.13 -2.18
N THR A 56 -3.52 -8.91 -0.87
CA THR A 56 -2.63 -7.97 -0.19
C THR A 56 -1.28 -8.62 0.11
N ILE A 57 -0.23 -8.11 -0.53
CA ILE A 57 1.14 -8.58 -0.33
C ILE A 57 1.83 -7.81 0.80
N ASP A 58 1.49 -6.54 0.97
CA ASP A 58 1.98 -5.70 2.06
C ASP A 58 0.86 -4.87 2.67
N ASP A 59 0.83 -4.86 3.99
CA ASP A 59 -0.02 -3.99 4.78
C ASP A 59 0.81 -3.52 5.98
N LEU A 60 1.48 -2.39 5.80
CA LEU A 60 2.47 -1.87 6.74
C LEU A 60 1.96 -0.58 7.36
N THR A 61 2.05 -0.50 8.68
CA THR A 61 1.82 0.72 9.46
C THR A 61 3.13 1.17 10.07
N TYR A 62 3.47 2.44 9.88
CA TYR A 62 4.69 3.05 10.37
C TYR A 62 4.34 4.04 11.49
N SER A 63 5.04 3.92 12.61
CA SER A 63 4.99 4.89 13.69
C SER A 63 6.37 5.52 13.87
N TYR A 64 6.39 6.85 13.95
CA TYR A 64 7.59 7.65 14.17
C TYR A 64 7.50 8.31 15.54
N GLU A 65 8.43 7.96 16.43
CA GLU A 65 8.55 8.63 17.73
C GLU A 65 9.74 9.59 17.71
N GLY A 66 9.47 10.88 17.98
CA GLY A 66 10.48 11.95 17.97
C GLY A 66 10.97 12.32 16.57
N LYS A 67 11.78 13.39 16.46
CA LYS A 67 12.47 13.77 15.22
C LYS A 67 13.40 12.61 14.79
N GLN A 68 12.88 11.69 13.98
CA GLN A 68 13.60 10.72 13.14
C GLN A 68 14.38 9.56 13.80
N THR A 69 14.29 9.30 15.11
CA THR A 69 15.16 8.29 15.75
C THR A 69 14.57 6.90 15.93
N ARG A 70 13.25 6.70 15.80
CA ARG A 70 12.65 5.35 15.90
C ARG A 70 11.50 5.15 14.92
N LEU A 71 11.68 4.17 14.02
CA LEU A 71 10.64 3.66 13.13
C LEU A 71 10.17 2.31 13.61
N THR A 72 8.89 2.21 13.95
CA THR A 72 8.25 0.91 14.21
C THR A 72 7.40 0.54 13.01
N VAL A 73 7.69 -0.60 12.39
CA VAL A 73 6.88 -1.17 11.30
C VAL A 73 6.03 -2.29 11.88
N GLN A 74 4.73 -2.18 11.70
CA GLN A 74 3.79 -3.25 12.02
C GLN A 74 3.21 -3.77 10.72
N LYS A 75 3.41 -5.06 10.45
CA LYS A 75 2.67 -5.74 9.40
C LYS A 75 1.31 -6.09 9.97
N ASN A 76 0.26 -5.48 9.43
CA ASN A 76 -1.10 -5.90 9.75
C ASN A 76 -1.27 -7.33 9.25
N ALA A 77 -1.81 -8.21 10.11
CA ALA A 77 -1.95 -9.62 9.79
C ALA A 77 -2.83 -9.80 8.55
N THR A 78 -2.22 -10.11 7.41
CA THR A 78 -2.89 -10.78 6.31
C THR A 78 -2.95 -12.25 6.67
N THR A 79 -4.15 -12.84 6.62
CA THR A 79 -4.40 -14.24 6.96
C THR A 79 -3.35 -15.12 6.26
N PRO A 80 -2.53 -15.90 6.99
CA PRO A 80 -1.60 -16.81 6.35
C PRO A 80 -2.40 -17.88 5.60
N GLN A 81 -2.28 -17.90 4.28
CA GLN A 81 -2.76 -19.02 3.47
C GLN A 81 -1.95 -20.25 3.86
N ARG A 82 -2.54 -21.15 4.65
CA ARG A 82 -1.96 -22.45 5.02
C ARG A 82 -2.14 -23.39 3.83
N TYR A 83 -1.03 -23.85 3.25
CA TYR A 83 -1.04 -24.94 2.28
C TYR A 83 -1.10 -26.29 3.03
N TYR A 84 -2.01 -27.18 2.61
CA TYR A 84 -2.07 -28.59 3.05
C TYR A 84 -1.23 -29.46 2.14
#